data_AF-A0A920YJ69-F1
#
_entry.id   AF-A0A920YJ69-F1
#
_cell.length_a   1.000
_cell.length_b   1.000
_cell.length_c   1.000
_cell.angle_alpha   90.00
_cell.angle_beta   90.00
_cell.angle_gamma   90.00
#
_symmetry.space_group_name_H-M   'P 1'
#
loop_
_entity.id
_entity.type
_entity.pdbx_description
1 polymer ?
#
loop_
_entity_poly.entity_id
_entity_poly.type
_entity_poly.pdbx_seq_one_letter_code
_entity_poly.pdbx_strand_id
1 'polypeptide(L)'
;MVIEVTGSAAVQEGLRQALPPGCHLVDACSARLLIEVAAWEEGLVERLKSTAEGIAQAARTMDASLAAWEEKSRELGTQSREVATASEQAAAGAANTAEVLAVIRNLARQTNILGLNASIEAARAGESGRGFAVVAAEVRKLAAESDAAVKKVAAALDELQSFLAGVRTSMERAGVLTEEQAALAAEISKVLAELSAEGSRLAELSA
;
A
#
# COMPACT_ATOMS: atom_id res chain seq x y z
N MET A 1 31.97 34.22 49.84
CA MET A 1 32.24 32.77 49.81
C MET A 1 33.73 32.60 49.56
N VAL A 2 34.41 31.75 50.34
CA VAL A 2 35.81 31.37 50.11
C VAL A 2 35.84 29.88 49.82
N ILE A 3 36.53 29.48 48.75
CA ILE A 3 36.69 28.08 48.36
C ILE A 3 38.11 27.65 48.73
N GLU A 4 38.21 26.67 49.61
CA GLU A 4 39.45 26.03 49.99
C GLU A 4 39.66 24.82 49.09
N VAL A 5 40.73 24.81 48.29
CA VAL A 5 40.98 23.77 47.27
C VAL A 5 42.19 22.89 47.59
N THR A 6 42.86 23.14 48.72
CA THR A 6 44.09 22.42 49.12
C THR A 6 43.79 21.10 49.83
N GLY A 7 42.59 20.94 50.41
CA GLY A 7 42.19 19.76 51.18
C GLY A 7 42.90 19.62 52.53
N SER A 8 43.61 20.67 52.96
CA SER A 8 44.37 20.69 54.20
C SER A 8 43.49 21.15 55.37
N ALA A 9 43.34 20.26 56.36
CA ALA A 9 42.60 20.58 57.59
C ALA A 9 43.17 21.80 58.33
N ALA A 10 44.49 22.01 58.27
CA ALA A 10 45.13 23.17 58.89
C ALA A 10 44.79 24.49 58.19
N VAL A 11 44.69 24.48 56.85
CA VAL A 11 44.29 25.63 56.06
C VAL A 11 42.80 25.92 56.27
N GLN A 12 41.97 24.88 56.29
CA GLN A 12 40.53 25.02 56.53
C GLN A 12 40.23 25.63 57.90
N GLU A 13 40.92 25.19 58.95
CA GLU A 13 40.77 25.72 60.30
C GLU A 13 41.26 27.18 60.41
N GLY A 14 42.41 27.48 59.81
CA GLY A 14 42.93 28.86 59.74
C GLY A 14 41.98 29.81 59.01
N LEU A 15 41.35 29.36 57.92
CA LEU A 15 40.35 30.14 57.19
C LEU A 15 39.07 30.35 58.00
N ARG A 16 38.57 29.32 58.71
CA ARG A 16 37.37 29.44 59.58
C ARG A 16 37.54 30.51 60.65
N GLN A 17 38.74 30.66 61.20
CA GLN A 17 39.05 31.65 62.24
C GLN A 17 39.25 33.07 61.69
N ALA A 18 39.70 33.19 60.43
CA ALA A 18 39.98 34.48 59.77
C ALA A 18 38.79 35.05 58.98
N LEU A 19 37.74 34.25 58.77
CA LEU A 19 36.59 34.63 57.94
C LEU A 19 35.69 35.67 58.65
N PRO A 20 35.31 36.77 57.97
CA PRO A 20 34.35 37.72 58.49
C PRO A 20 32.96 37.08 58.72
N PRO A 21 32.16 37.57 59.70
CA PRO A 21 30.79 37.09 59.90
C PRO A 21 29.95 37.31 58.63
N GLY A 22 29.26 36.25 58.18
CA GLY A 22 28.48 36.23 56.94
C GLY A 22 29.19 35.62 55.73
N CYS A 23 30.47 35.26 55.84
CA CYS A 23 31.20 34.60 54.76
C CYS A 23 31.23 33.07 54.94
N HIS A 24 30.75 32.33 53.94
CA HIS A 24 30.75 30.87 53.93
C HIS A 24 32.06 30.30 53.36
N LEU A 25 32.66 29.34 54.09
CA LEU A 25 33.79 28.52 53.63
C LEU A 25 33.26 27.26 52.95
N VAL A 26 33.67 27.02 51.71
CA VAL A 26 33.45 25.78 50.98
C VAL A 26 34.76 24.99 51.03
N ASP A 27 34.74 23.80 51.64
CA ASP A 27 35.91 22.92 51.70
C ASP A 27 36.20 22.25 50.35
N ALA A 28 37.38 21.63 50.23
CA ALA A 28 37.82 21.02 48.98
C ALA A 28 36.90 19.89 48.46
N CYS A 29 36.21 19.15 49.33
CA CYS A 29 35.26 18.12 48.93
C CYS A 29 33.99 18.75 48.34
N SER A 30 33.45 19.75 49.05
CA SER A 30 32.29 20.52 48.58
C SER A 30 32.59 21.28 47.27
N ALA A 31 33.80 21.82 47.13
CA ALA A 31 34.26 22.48 45.91
C ALA A 31 34.35 21.52 44.72
N ARG A 32 34.87 20.31 44.95
CA ARG A 32 34.94 19.27 43.92
C ARG A 32 33.55 18.85 43.45
N LEU A 33 32.60 18.67 44.37
CA LEU A 33 31.21 18.37 44.03
C LEU A 33 30.58 19.47 43.17
N LEU A 34 30.78 20.75 43.51
CA LEU A 34 30.26 21.87 42.72
C LEU A 34 30.81 21.87 41.29
N ILE A 35 32.11 21.56 41.11
CA ILE A 35 32.73 21.47 39.79
C ILE A 35 32.19 20.27 39.01
N GLU A 36 32.02 19.11 39.64
CA GLU A 36 31.44 17.91 39.00
C GLU A 36 29.99 18.15 38.56
N VAL A 37 29.17 18.80 39.39
CA VAL A 37 27.77 19.16 39.05
C VAL A 37 27.72 20.18 37.92
N ALA A 38 28.56 21.22 37.94
CA ALA A 38 28.62 22.21 36.86
C ALA A 38 29.04 21.58 35.52
N ALA A 39 30.04 20.70 35.54
CA ALA A 39 30.45 19.96 34.34
C ALA A 39 29.35 19.01 33.83
N TRP A 40 28.52 18.48 34.74
CA TRP A 40 27.36 17.66 34.39
C TRP A 40 26.23 18.48 33.75
N GLU A 41 25.97 19.70 34.23
CA GLU A 41 24.99 20.62 33.62
C GLU A 41 25.37 20.99 32.19
N GLU A 42 26.65 21.32 31.93
CA GLU A 42 27.15 21.60 30.57
C GLU A 42 26.94 20.39 29.64
N GLY A 43 27.26 19.18 30.12
CA GLY A 43 27.06 17.94 29.37
C GLY A 43 25.58 17.58 29.14
N LEU A 44 24.68 17.97 30.04
CA LEU A 44 23.23 17.77 29.90
C LEU A 44 22.66 18.69 28.82
N VAL A 45 23.04 19.98 28.81
CA VAL A 45 22.60 20.96 27.81
C VAL A 45 22.99 20.52 26.41
N GLU A 46 24.24 20.08 26.19
CA GLU A 46 24.69 19.59 24.89
C GLU A 46 23.90 18.36 24.42
N ARG A 47 23.59 17.43 25.35
CA ARG A 47 22.75 16.26 25.05
C ARG A 47 21.30 16.65 24.72
N LEU A 48 20.72 17.61 25.43
CA LEU A 48 19.37 18.11 25.16
C LEU A 48 19.30 18.76 23.77
N LYS A 49 20.28 19.60 23.45
CA LYS A 49 20.38 20.24 22.13
C LYS A 49 20.51 19.21 21.01
N SER A 50 21.43 18.25 21.15
CA SER A 50 21.59 17.17 20.17
C SER A 50 20.30 16.34 20.01
N THR A 51 19.58 16.09 21.10
CA THR A 51 18.30 15.37 21.07
C THR A 51 17.22 16.18 20.34
N ALA A 52 17.13 17.49 20.62
CA ALA A 52 16.18 18.39 19.97
C ALA A 52 16.43 18.51 18.45
N GLU A 53 17.70 18.65 18.05
CA GLU A 53 18.09 18.64 16.63
C GLU A 53 17.74 17.30 15.95
N GLY A 54 17.97 16.19 16.65
CA GLY A 54 17.58 14.85 16.20
C GLY A 54 16.07 14.70 16.00
N ILE A 55 15.26 15.17 16.95
CA ILE A 55 13.80 15.19 16.85
C ILE A 55 13.35 16.04 15.66
N ALA A 56 13.89 17.25 15.51
CA ALA A 56 13.52 18.15 14.41
C ALA A 56 13.89 17.55 13.04
N GLN A 57 15.03 16.87 12.94
CA GLN A 57 15.42 16.18 11.71
C GLN A 57 14.55 14.97 11.41
N ALA A 58 14.22 14.17 12.42
CA ALA A 58 13.29 13.05 12.29
C ALA A 58 11.91 13.53 11.85
N ALA A 59 11.44 14.64 12.43
CA ALA A 59 10.15 15.23 12.10
C ALA A 59 10.06 15.63 10.62
N ARG A 60 11.06 16.40 10.13
CA ARG A 60 11.14 16.78 8.71
C ARG A 60 11.20 15.58 7.76
N THR A 61 11.92 14.53 8.15
CA THR A 61 12.06 13.31 7.32
C THR A 61 10.74 12.55 7.24
N MET A 62 10.00 12.46 8.35
CA MET A 62 8.67 11.86 8.37
C MET A 62 7.66 12.69 7.58
N ASP A 63 7.69 14.03 7.67
CA ASP A 63 6.79 14.91 6.90
C ASP A 63 6.94 14.66 5.39
N ALA A 64 8.19 14.60 4.90
CA ALA A 64 8.47 14.30 3.50
C ALA A 64 8.00 12.89 3.11
N SER A 65 8.16 11.91 4.01
CA SER A 65 7.73 10.53 3.77
C SER A 65 6.20 10.41 3.74
N LEU A 66 5.49 11.15 4.59
CA LEU A 66 4.03 11.22 4.60
C LEU A 66 3.49 11.85 3.31
N ALA A 67 4.08 12.96 2.86
CA ALA A 67 3.68 13.59 1.60
C ALA A 67 3.85 12.62 0.40
N ALA A 68 4.96 11.89 0.35
CA ALA A 68 5.18 10.87 -0.67
C ALA A 68 4.19 9.70 -0.56
N TRP A 69 3.84 9.30 0.66
CA TRP A 69 2.84 8.26 0.92
C TRP A 69 1.44 8.66 0.44
N GLU A 70 1.01 9.89 0.75
CA GLU A 70 -0.27 10.44 0.29
C GLU A 70 -0.35 10.51 -1.25
N GLU A 71 0.74 10.92 -1.89
CA GLU A 71 0.84 10.91 -3.36
C GLU A 71 0.68 9.48 -3.91
N LYS A 72 1.41 8.51 -3.35
CA LYS A 72 1.36 7.12 -3.80
C LYS A 72 0.00 6.48 -3.54
N SER A 73 -0.65 6.80 -2.42
CA SER A 73 -2.00 6.32 -2.09
C SER A 73 -3.04 6.89 -3.07
N ARG A 74 -2.91 8.17 -3.45
CA ARG A 74 -3.75 8.80 -4.48
C ARG A 74 -3.57 8.15 -5.85
N GLU A 75 -2.31 7.88 -6.24
CA GLU A 75 -1.98 7.19 -7.49
C GLU A 75 -2.57 5.77 -7.51
N LEU A 76 -2.48 5.03 -6.39
CA LEU A 76 -3.09 3.72 -6.24
C LEU A 76 -4.62 3.78 -6.38
N GLY A 77 -5.25 4.81 -5.82
CA GLY A 77 -6.69 5.04 -5.96
C GLY A 77 -7.10 5.32 -7.41
N THR A 78 -6.31 6.10 -8.15
CA THR A 78 -6.55 6.32 -9.59
C THR A 78 -6.36 5.05 -10.41
N GLN A 79 -5.26 4.31 -10.19
CA GLN A 79 -4.99 3.04 -10.89
C GLN A 79 -6.06 1.99 -10.61
N SER A 80 -6.55 1.91 -9.37
CA SER A 80 -7.62 0.97 -9.00
C SER A 80 -8.91 1.26 -9.75
N ARG A 81 -9.28 2.55 -9.91
CA ARG A 81 -10.45 2.96 -10.71
C ARG A 81 -10.29 2.67 -12.20
N GLU A 82 -9.09 2.88 -12.74
CA GLU A 82 -8.79 2.57 -14.15
C GLU A 82 -8.91 1.07 -14.42
N VAL A 83 -8.35 0.22 -13.54
CA VAL A 83 -8.46 -1.24 -13.65
C VAL A 83 -9.91 -1.70 -13.50
N ALA A 84 -10.68 -1.12 -12.57
CA ALA A 84 -12.10 -1.44 -12.41
C ALA A 84 -12.88 -1.13 -13.70
N THR A 85 -12.65 0.06 -14.29
CA THR A 85 -13.29 0.48 -15.54
C THR A 85 -12.91 -0.44 -16.71
N ALA A 86 -11.62 -0.78 -16.84
CA ALA A 86 -11.15 -1.70 -17.87
C ALA A 86 -11.76 -3.10 -17.70
N SER A 87 -11.91 -3.57 -16.45
CA SER A 87 -12.54 -4.84 -16.13
C SER A 87 -14.03 -4.87 -16.50
N GLU A 88 -14.75 -3.76 -16.29
CA GLU A 88 -16.15 -3.62 -16.72
C GLU A 88 -16.28 -3.64 -18.25
N GLN A 89 -15.41 -2.92 -18.97
CA GLN A 89 -15.38 -2.94 -20.43
C GLN A 89 -15.07 -4.33 -20.98
N ALA A 90 -14.10 -5.03 -20.37
CA ALA A 90 -13.77 -6.41 -20.75
C ALA A 90 -14.96 -7.37 -20.49
N ALA A 91 -15.69 -7.18 -19.39
CA ALA A 91 -16.85 -8.01 -19.07
C ALA A 91 -17.99 -7.78 -20.08
N ALA A 92 -18.23 -6.53 -20.47
CA ALA A 92 -19.20 -6.20 -21.52
C ALA A 92 -18.79 -6.81 -22.88
N GLY A 93 -17.50 -6.75 -23.23
CA GLY A 93 -16.97 -7.39 -24.44
C GLY A 93 -17.12 -8.92 -24.44
N ALA A 94 -16.88 -9.56 -23.29
CA ALA A 94 -17.09 -11.00 -23.12
C ALA A 94 -18.58 -11.36 -23.28
N ALA A 95 -19.49 -10.58 -22.71
CA ALA A 95 -20.94 -10.78 -22.87
C ALA A 95 -21.38 -10.67 -24.34
N ASN A 96 -20.93 -9.63 -25.06
CA ASN A 96 -21.22 -9.49 -26.49
C ASN A 96 -20.67 -10.68 -27.32
N THR A 97 -19.48 -11.17 -26.97
CA THR A 97 -18.90 -12.35 -27.64
C THR A 97 -19.74 -13.61 -27.38
N ALA A 98 -20.30 -13.76 -26.17
CA ALA A 98 -21.20 -14.85 -25.84
C ALA A 98 -22.51 -14.80 -26.66
N GLU A 99 -23.05 -13.61 -26.91
CA GLU A 99 -24.21 -13.43 -27.80
C GLU A 99 -23.91 -13.88 -29.24
N VAL A 100 -22.75 -13.49 -29.78
CA VAL A 100 -22.31 -13.92 -31.12
C VAL A 100 -22.15 -15.44 -31.19
N LEU A 101 -21.56 -16.06 -30.16
CA LEU A 101 -21.43 -17.51 -30.09
C LEU A 101 -22.80 -18.22 -30.04
N ALA A 102 -23.80 -17.64 -29.36
CA ALA A 102 -25.15 -18.19 -29.36
C ALA A 102 -25.76 -18.22 -30.78
N VAL A 103 -25.50 -17.18 -31.58
CA VAL A 103 -25.91 -17.15 -33.00
C VAL A 103 -25.18 -18.23 -33.81
N ILE A 104 -23.86 -18.37 -33.66
CA ILE A 104 -23.07 -19.39 -34.36
C ILE A 104 -23.53 -20.79 -33.98
N ARG A 105 -23.84 -21.03 -32.70
CA ARG A 105 -24.37 -22.30 -32.22
C ARG A 105 -25.71 -22.64 -32.85
N ASN A 106 -26.60 -21.66 -32.95
CA ASN A 106 -27.87 -21.82 -33.63
C ASN A 106 -27.69 -22.13 -35.12
N LEU A 107 -26.75 -21.46 -35.79
CA LEU A 107 -26.40 -21.75 -37.19
C LEU A 107 -25.86 -23.18 -37.34
N ALA A 108 -24.94 -23.61 -36.49
CA ALA A 108 -24.43 -24.99 -36.50
C ALA A 108 -25.57 -26.01 -36.32
N ARG A 109 -26.51 -25.76 -35.41
CA ARG A 109 -27.69 -26.61 -35.22
C ARG A 109 -28.59 -26.65 -36.45
N GLN A 110 -28.84 -25.51 -37.09
CA GLN A 110 -29.63 -25.43 -38.32
C GLN A 110 -28.94 -26.17 -39.49
N THR A 111 -27.63 -25.98 -39.65
CA THR A 111 -26.82 -26.69 -40.66
C THR A 111 -26.84 -28.19 -40.44
N ASN A 112 -26.79 -28.65 -39.19
CA ASN A 112 -26.92 -30.08 -38.87
C ASN A 112 -28.30 -30.64 -39.28
N ILE A 113 -29.39 -29.88 -39.07
CA ILE A 113 -30.74 -30.26 -39.52
C ILE A 113 -30.83 -30.27 -41.05
N LEU A 114 -30.25 -29.27 -41.73
CA LEU A 114 -30.19 -29.23 -43.20
C LEU A 114 -29.42 -30.43 -43.76
N GLY A 115 -28.27 -30.77 -43.17
CA GLY A 115 -27.49 -31.95 -43.53
C GLY A 115 -28.25 -33.24 -43.28
N LEU A 116 -29.01 -33.35 -42.19
CA LEU A 116 -29.89 -34.50 -41.93
C LEU A 116 -30.97 -34.65 -43.01
N ASN A 117 -31.66 -33.56 -43.36
CA ASN A 117 -32.67 -33.59 -44.41
C ASN A 117 -32.06 -34.00 -45.77
N ALA A 118 -30.87 -33.50 -46.09
CA ALA A 118 -30.14 -33.89 -47.30
C ALA A 118 -29.73 -35.38 -47.28
N SER A 119 -29.30 -35.92 -46.14
CA SER A 119 -29.02 -37.35 -45.99
C SER A 119 -30.26 -38.21 -46.24
N ILE A 120 -31.44 -37.78 -45.74
CA ILE A 120 -32.70 -38.49 -45.94
C ILE A 120 -33.10 -38.48 -47.42
N GLU A 121 -33.01 -37.33 -48.09
CA GLU A 121 -33.37 -37.23 -49.52
C GLU A 121 -32.38 -38.00 -50.41
N ALA A 122 -31.09 -37.99 -50.07
CA ALA A 122 -30.08 -38.81 -50.74
C ALA A 122 -30.36 -40.31 -50.61
N ALA A 123 -30.80 -40.77 -49.43
CA ALA A 123 -31.22 -42.16 -49.24
C ALA A 123 -32.48 -42.50 -50.05
N ARG A 124 -33.41 -41.54 -50.17
CA ARG A 124 -34.64 -41.69 -50.96
C ARG A 124 -34.37 -41.81 -52.47
N ALA A 125 -33.35 -41.11 -52.97
CA ALA A 125 -32.91 -41.18 -54.36
C ALA A 125 -32.16 -42.49 -54.71
N GLY A 126 -31.88 -43.36 -53.74
CA GLY A 126 -31.22 -44.65 -53.96
C GLY A 126 -29.80 -44.51 -54.53
N GLU A 127 -29.47 -45.28 -55.56
CA GLU A 127 -28.15 -45.30 -56.20
C GLU A 127 -27.74 -43.90 -56.74
N SER A 128 -28.70 -43.14 -57.28
CA SER A 128 -28.45 -41.78 -57.79
C SER A 128 -28.10 -40.77 -56.69
N GLY A 129 -28.41 -41.07 -55.43
CA GLY A 129 -28.15 -40.20 -54.27
C GLY A 129 -26.81 -40.46 -53.56
N ARG A 130 -26.02 -41.48 -53.92
CA ARG A 130 -24.81 -41.87 -53.17
C ARG A 130 -23.80 -40.74 -52.99
N GLY A 131 -23.56 -39.93 -54.03
CA GLY A 131 -22.66 -38.77 -53.93
C GLY A 131 -23.17 -37.70 -52.97
N PHE A 132 -24.48 -37.41 -53.01
CA PHE A 132 -25.11 -36.46 -52.10
C PHE A 132 -25.13 -36.95 -50.65
N ALA A 133 -25.23 -38.27 -50.43
CA ALA A 133 -25.18 -38.85 -49.09
C ALA A 133 -23.83 -38.60 -48.40
N VAL A 134 -22.72 -38.70 -49.15
CA VAL A 134 -21.36 -38.41 -48.63
C VAL A 134 -21.23 -36.94 -48.26
N VAL A 135 -21.67 -36.03 -49.12
CA VAL A 135 -21.63 -34.58 -48.85
C VAL A 135 -22.49 -34.24 -47.63
N ALA A 136 -23.69 -34.80 -47.53
CA ALA A 136 -24.60 -34.56 -46.41
C ALA A 136 -24.00 -35.05 -45.08
N ALA A 137 -23.30 -36.19 -45.07
CA ALA A 137 -22.60 -36.68 -43.89
C ALA A 137 -21.46 -35.75 -43.46
N GLU A 138 -20.67 -35.22 -44.39
CA GLU A 138 -19.59 -34.28 -44.07
C GLU A 138 -20.15 -32.95 -43.55
N VAL A 139 -21.25 -32.44 -44.12
CA VAL A 139 -21.93 -31.23 -43.63
C VAL A 139 -22.40 -31.42 -42.18
N ARG A 140 -22.98 -32.58 -41.84
CA ARG A 140 -23.39 -32.89 -40.46
C ARG A 140 -22.20 -32.95 -39.51
N LYS A 141 -21.11 -33.57 -39.94
CA LYS A 141 -19.87 -33.67 -39.16
C LYS A 141 -19.29 -32.28 -38.86
N LEU A 142 -19.14 -31.42 -39.87
CA LEU A 142 -18.67 -30.04 -39.71
C LEU A 142 -19.58 -29.21 -38.79
N ALA A 143 -20.90 -29.40 -38.89
CA ALA A 143 -21.86 -28.75 -38.01
C ALA A 143 -21.73 -29.20 -36.54
N ALA A 144 -21.50 -30.49 -36.30
CA ALA A 144 -21.26 -31.03 -34.96
C ALA A 144 -19.93 -30.55 -34.37
N GLU A 145 -18.86 -30.51 -35.18
CA GLU A 145 -17.56 -29.96 -34.80
C GLU A 145 -17.67 -28.46 -34.45
N SER A 146 -18.47 -27.71 -35.22
CA SER A 146 -18.74 -26.29 -34.95
C SER A 146 -19.48 -26.08 -33.62
N ASP A 147 -20.52 -26.87 -33.31
CA ASP A 147 -21.21 -26.79 -32.00
C ASP A 147 -20.28 -27.15 -30.84
N ALA A 148 -19.42 -28.16 -31.02
CA ALA A 148 -18.44 -28.54 -30.01
C ALA A 148 -17.38 -27.45 -29.77
N ALA A 149 -16.90 -26.79 -30.83
CA ALA A 149 -15.98 -25.67 -30.72
C ALA A 149 -16.63 -24.48 -29.99
N VAL A 150 -17.85 -24.11 -30.38
CA VAL A 150 -18.59 -23.01 -29.73
C VAL A 150 -18.78 -23.26 -28.23
N LYS A 151 -19.11 -24.49 -27.81
CA LYS A 151 -19.22 -24.83 -26.38
C LYS A 151 -17.92 -24.61 -25.60
N LYS A 152 -16.78 -24.94 -26.20
CA LYS A 152 -15.46 -24.72 -25.56
C LYS A 152 -15.17 -23.23 -25.39
N VAL A 153 -15.46 -22.42 -26.40
CA VAL A 153 -15.25 -20.95 -26.30
C VAL A 153 -16.22 -20.35 -25.28
N ALA A 154 -17.47 -20.81 -25.23
CA ALA A 154 -18.43 -20.35 -24.23
C ALA A 154 -17.94 -20.61 -22.80
N ALA A 155 -17.42 -21.81 -22.50
CA ALA A 155 -16.86 -22.12 -21.19
C ALA A 155 -15.68 -21.20 -20.83
N ALA A 156 -14.79 -20.90 -21.78
CA ALA A 156 -13.69 -19.97 -21.55
C ALA A 156 -14.16 -18.52 -21.29
N LEU A 157 -15.27 -18.09 -21.91
CA LEU A 157 -15.87 -16.78 -21.63
C LEU A 157 -16.51 -16.73 -20.25
N ASP A 158 -17.15 -17.80 -19.79
CA ASP A 158 -17.73 -17.89 -18.44
C ASP A 158 -16.63 -17.78 -17.37
N GLU A 159 -15.50 -18.48 -17.57
CA GLU A 159 -14.32 -18.37 -16.71
C GLU A 159 -13.75 -16.94 -16.71
N LEU A 160 -13.66 -16.30 -17.88
CA LEU A 160 -13.20 -14.93 -18.01
C LEU A 160 -14.11 -13.94 -17.27
N GLN A 161 -15.43 -14.10 -17.37
CA GLN A 161 -16.38 -13.25 -16.63
C GLN A 161 -16.22 -13.42 -15.12
N SER A 162 -16.04 -14.66 -14.63
CA SER A 162 -15.78 -14.92 -13.21
C SER A 162 -14.47 -14.27 -12.75
N PHE A 163 -13.41 -14.36 -13.56
CA PHE A 163 -12.13 -13.70 -13.27
C PHE A 163 -12.29 -12.18 -13.15
N LEU A 164 -12.98 -11.56 -14.12
CA LEU A 164 -13.22 -10.11 -14.13
C LEU A 164 -14.08 -9.65 -12.94
N ALA A 165 -15.03 -10.46 -12.48
CA ALA A 165 -15.78 -10.17 -11.24
C ALA A 165 -14.86 -10.18 -9.99
N GLY A 166 -13.89 -11.09 -9.95
CA GLY A 166 -12.86 -11.12 -8.91
C GLY A 166 -11.93 -9.90 -8.95
N VAL A 167 -11.55 -9.45 -10.15
CA VAL A 167 -10.79 -8.22 -10.35
C VAL A 167 -11.57 -7.01 -9.82
N ARG A 168 -12.85 -6.87 -10.17
CA ARG A 168 -13.71 -5.77 -9.68
C ARG A 168 -13.74 -5.73 -8.16
N THR A 169 -14.00 -6.87 -7.52
CA THR A 169 -14.02 -6.99 -6.05
C THR A 169 -12.68 -6.59 -5.42
N SER A 170 -11.57 -6.94 -6.06
CA SER A 170 -10.23 -6.58 -5.58
C SER A 170 -9.98 -5.07 -5.70
N MET A 171 -10.47 -4.43 -6.76
CA MET A 171 -10.36 -2.98 -6.94
C MET A 171 -11.27 -2.19 -5.98
N GLU A 172 -12.46 -2.69 -5.67
CA GLU A 172 -13.32 -2.12 -4.62
C GLU A 172 -12.61 -2.12 -3.26
N ARG A 173 -11.96 -3.24 -2.90
CA ARG A 173 -11.16 -3.34 -1.67
C ARG A 173 -9.95 -2.41 -1.68
N ALA A 174 -9.27 -2.30 -2.82
CA ALA A 174 -8.15 -1.37 -2.97
C ALA A 174 -8.61 0.10 -2.74
N GLY A 175 -9.80 0.46 -3.22
CA GLY A 175 -10.41 1.76 -2.95
C GLY A 175 -10.59 2.03 -1.45
N VAL A 176 -11.20 1.10 -0.73
CA VAL A 176 -11.38 1.21 0.74
C VAL A 176 -10.03 1.36 1.45
N LEU A 177 -9.03 0.56 1.08
CA LEU A 177 -7.69 0.65 1.68
C LEU A 177 -7.03 2.00 1.43
N THR A 178 -7.23 2.62 0.26
CA THR A 178 -6.69 3.96 -0.02
C THR A 178 -7.35 5.05 0.84
N GLU A 179 -8.63 4.91 1.16
CA GLU A 179 -9.34 5.83 2.07
C GLU A 179 -8.83 5.68 3.51
N GLU A 180 -8.65 4.45 3.98
CA GLU A 180 -8.08 4.16 5.31
C GLU A 180 -6.64 4.69 5.43
N GLN A 181 -5.82 4.54 4.38
CA GLN A 181 -4.46 5.09 4.34
C GLN A 181 -4.44 6.61 4.45
N ALA A 182 -5.38 7.30 3.81
CA ALA A 182 -5.48 8.76 3.91
C ALA A 182 -5.84 9.21 5.33
N ALA A 183 -6.73 8.48 6.01
CA ALA A 183 -7.09 8.76 7.41
C ALA A 183 -5.89 8.56 8.35
N LEU A 184 -5.13 7.46 8.18
CA LEU A 184 -3.92 7.19 8.95
C LEU A 184 -2.83 8.25 8.70
N ALA A 185 -2.63 8.69 7.45
CA ALA A 185 -1.67 9.74 7.14
C ALA A 185 -1.99 11.05 7.86
N ALA A 186 -3.26 11.43 7.93
CA ALA A 186 -3.72 12.60 8.68
C ALA A 186 -3.46 12.48 10.19
N GLU A 187 -3.62 11.28 10.77
CA GLU A 187 -3.32 11.03 12.18
C GLU A 187 -1.81 11.14 12.46
N ILE A 188 -0.96 10.56 11.60
CA ILE A 188 0.49 10.65 11.75
C ILE A 188 0.94 12.12 11.61
N SER A 189 0.38 12.88 10.66
CA SER A 189 0.68 14.30 10.50
C SER A 189 0.40 15.09 11.79
N LYS A 190 -0.69 14.79 12.49
CA LYS A 190 -1.00 15.41 13.79
C LYS A 190 0.05 15.06 14.85
N VAL A 191 0.40 13.79 15.00
CA VAL A 191 1.43 13.33 15.96
C VAL A 191 2.78 13.99 15.65
N LEU A 192 3.09 14.17 14.37
CA LEU A 192 4.34 14.77 13.94
C LEU A 192 4.43 16.25 14.27
N ALA A 193 3.32 16.99 14.15
CA ALA A 193 3.23 18.37 14.58
C ALA A 193 3.46 18.51 16.10
N GLU A 194 2.89 17.62 16.90
CA GLU A 194 3.11 17.57 18.36
C GLU A 194 4.59 17.25 18.69
N LEU A 195 5.18 16.27 18.00
CA LEU A 195 6.59 15.90 18.19
C LEU A 195 7.55 17.03 17.83
N SER A 196 7.28 17.74 16.73
CA SER A 196 8.05 18.90 16.31
C SER A 196 7.99 20.02 17.35
N ALA A 197 6.81 20.29 17.90
CA ALA A 197 6.62 21.28 18.96
C ALA A 197 7.41 20.92 20.24
N GLU A 198 7.40 19.65 20.65
CA GLU A 198 8.17 19.19 21.82
C GLU A 198 9.69 19.27 21.56
N GLY A 199 10.14 18.95 20.34
CA GLY A 199 11.52 19.12 19.92
C GLY A 199 11.98 20.59 19.99
N SER A 200 11.16 21.53 19.51
CA SER A 200 11.44 22.96 19.64
C SER A 200 11.52 23.42 21.09
N ARG A 201 10.64 22.91 21.95
CA ARG A 201 10.65 23.21 23.39
C ARG A 201 11.92 22.71 24.08
N LEU A 202 12.40 21.53 23.72
CA LEU A 202 13.68 21.01 24.22
C LEU A 202 14.86 21.88 23.76
N ALA A 203 14.84 22.37 22.52
CA ALA A 203 15.86 23.28 22.02
C ALA A 203 15.88 24.59 22.83
N GLU A 204 14.72 25.16 23.14
CA GLU A 204 14.59 26.38 23.97
C GLU A 204 15.10 26.18 25.40
N LEU A 205 14.89 25.02 26.00
CA LEU A 205 15.39 24.69 27.35
C LEU A 205 16.92 24.51 27.41
N SER A 206 17.54 24.27 26.26
CA SER A 206 19.00 24.09 26.11
C SER A 206 19.73 25.34 25.59
N ALA A 207 19.00 26.45 25.36
CA ALA A 207 19.53 27.72 24.86
C ALA A 207 19.90 28.67 26.00
#